data_AF-A0A412FLZ3-F1
#
_entry.id   AF-A0A412FLZ3-F1
#
_cell.length_a   1.000
_cell.length_b   1.000
_cell.length_c   1.000
_cell.angle_alpha   90.00
_cell.angle_beta   90.00
_cell.angle_gamma   90.00
#
_symmetry.space_group_name_H-M   'P 1'
#
loop_
_entity.id
_entity.type
_entity.pdbx_description
1 polymer ?
#
loop_
_entity_poly.entity_id
_entity_poly.type
_entity_poly.pdbx_seq_one_letter_code
_entity_poly.pdbx_strand_id
1 'polypeptide(L)'
;MIRMTEEQRAEFLRSTSLDIALMRTRFDEIDEQKIYEKGQRLGKKIGECIGERIGRQQGELIGRQQGEARQRRMLQQMLSIQLPMGEEETELLQQLNGDELLLLSERYEMIKTSEDLEEQVHEIVNQRMNANDQFNQSLKVRSL
;
A
#
# COMPACT_ATOMS: atom_id res chain seq x y z
N MET A 1 69.17 -19.33 -34.98
CA MET A 1 67.73 -19.44 -35.28
C MET A 1 67.25 -20.76 -34.70
N ILE A 2 66.60 -20.75 -33.53
CA ILE A 2 66.10 -21.98 -32.90
C ILE A 2 64.86 -22.42 -33.68
N ARG A 3 64.92 -23.59 -34.32
CA ARG A 3 63.77 -24.18 -35.02
C ARG A 3 63.07 -25.12 -34.06
N MET A 4 61.80 -24.84 -33.78
CA MET A 4 60.96 -25.78 -33.05
C MET A 4 60.68 -27.02 -33.89
N THR A 5 60.72 -28.18 -33.26
CA THR A 5 60.31 -29.44 -33.89
C THR A 5 58.79 -29.51 -34.01
N GLU A 6 58.30 -30.41 -34.87
CA GLU A 6 56.85 -30.63 -35.03
C GLU A 6 56.18 -31.10 -33.73
N GLU A 7 56.88 -31.88 -32.90
CA GLU A 7 56.41 -32.26 -31.56
C GLU A 7 56.26 -31.05 -30.64
N GLN A 8 57.25 -30.17 -30.60
CA GLN A 8 57.19 -28.96 -29.77
C GLN A 8 56.09 -27.99 -30.25
N ARG A 9 55.81 -27.95 -31.56
CA ARG A 9 54.68 -27.18 -32.12
C ARG A 9 53.34 -27.81 -31.73
N ALA A 10 53.22 -29.13 -31.83
CA ALA A 10 51.99 -29.84 -31.45
C ALA A 10 51.70 -29.70 -29.95
N GLU A 11 52.71 -29.77 -29.10
CA GLU A 11 52.60 -29.56 -27.66
C GLU A 11 52.19 -28.12 -27.31
N PHE A 12 52.84 -27.12 -27.94
CA PHE A 12 52.47 -25.72 -27.78
C PHE A 12 51.01 -25.46 -28.15
N LEU A 13 50.54 -25.96 -29.31
CA LEU A 13 49.16 -25.80 -29.74
C LEU A 13 48.16 -26.49 -28.81
N ARG A 14 48.49 -27.66 -28.26
CA ARG A 14 47.66 -28.35 -27.26
C ARG A 14 47.56 -27.57 -25.96
N SER A 15 48.69 -27.07 -25.45
CA SER A 15 48.76 -26.25 -24.24
C SER A 15 47.92 -24.97 -24.39
N THR A 16 48.11 -24.23 -25.48
CA THR A 16 47.32 -23.02 -25.76
C THR A 16 45.83 -23.33 -25.94
N SER A 17 45.48 -24.44 -26.59
CA SER A 17 44.07 -24.85 -26.74
C SER A 17 43.44 -25.18 -25.39
N LEU A 18 44.19 -25.81 -24.49
CA LEU A 18 43.76 -26.10 -23.13
C LEU A 18 43.56 -24.82 -22.32
N ASP A 19 44.50 -23.87 -22.40
CA ASP A 19 44.39 -22.57 -21.74
C ASP A 19 43.15 -21.79 -22.20
N ILE A 20 42.89 -21.79 -23.52
CA ILE A 20 41.68 -21.15 -24.08
C ILE A 20 40.41 -21.83 -23.58
N ALA A 21 40.39 -23.17 -23.51
CA ALA A 21 39.23 -23.90 -23.00
C ALA A 21 38.96 -23.56 -21.53
N LEU A 22 40.00 -23.54 -20.69
CA LEU A 22 39.88 -23.17 -19.27
C LEU A 22 39.40 -21.73 -19.10
N MET A 23 39.88 -20.81 -19.92
CA MET A 23 39.44 -19.41 -19.89
C MET A 23 37.97 -19.25 -20.28
N ARG A 24 37.48 -20.03 -21.25
CA ARG A 24 36.05 -20.04 -21.63
C ARG A 24 35.18 -20.54 -20.50
N THR A 25 35.52 -21.68 -19.91
CA THR A 25 34.78 -22.23 -18.75
C THR A 25 34.73 -21.21 -17.61
N ARG A 26 35.86 -20.59 -17.27
CA ARG A 26 35.88 -19.54 -16.23
C ARG A 26 35.02 -18.33 -16.59
N PHE A 27 34.97 -17.95 -17.86
CA PHE A 27 34.15 -16.83 -18.30
C PHE A 27 32.65 -17.15 -18.13
N ASP A 28 32.24 -18.36 -18.52
CA ASP A 28 30.86 -18.83 -18.37
C ASP A 28 30.45 -18.89 -16.88
N GLU A 29 31.32 -19.43 -16.02
CA GLU A 29 31.12 -19.45 -14.56
C GLU A 29 30.94 -18.03 -13.98
N ILE A 30 31.77 -17.07 -14.43
CA ILE A 30 31.69 -15.67 -13.98
C ILE A 30 30.39 -15.02 -14.48
N ASP A 31 29.97 -15.30 -15.71
CA ASP A 31 28.76 -14.72 -16.28
C ASP A 31 27.50 -15.25 -15.56
N GLU A 32 27.41 -16.56 -15.35
CA GLU A 32 26.33 -17.19 -14.58
C GLU A 32 26.24 -16.63 -13.16
N GLN A 33 27.39 -16.49 -12.48
CA GLN A 33 27.46 -15.91 -11.15
C GLN A 33 26.93 -14.47 -11.13
N LYS A 34 27.28 -13.64 -12.13
CA LYS A 34 26.77 -12.26 -12.25
C LYS A 34 25.27 -12.22 -12.47
N ILE A 35 24.73 -13.11 -13.31
CA ILE A 35 23.28 -13.21 -13.54
C ILE A 35 22.58 -13.56 -12.23
N TYR A 36 23.10 -14.53 -11.48
CA TYR A 36 22.54 -14.94 -10.19
C TYR A 36 22.56 -13.81 -9.16
N GLU A 37 23.69 -13.12 -8.99
CA GLU A 37 23.81 -11.98 -8.08
C GLU A 37 22.86 -10.84 -8.46
N LYS A 38 22.70 -10.56 -9.75
CA LYS A 38 21.75 -9.57 -10.24
C LYS A 38 20.32 -9.97 -9.91
N GLY A 39 19.97 -11.25 -10.11
CA GLY A 39 18.66 -11.81 -9.74
C GLY A 39 18.35 -11.62 -8.26
N GLN A 40 19.30 -11.96 -7.38
CA GLN A 40 19.15 -11.77 -5.93
C GLN A 40 18.96 -10.30 -5.54
N ARG A 41 19.78 -9.39 -6.10
CA ARG A 41 19.65 -7.95 -5.84
C ARG A 41 18.30 -7.40 -6.28
N LEU A 42 17.82 -7.82 -7.45
CA LEU A 42 16.51 -7.42 -7.96
C LEU A 42 15.38 -7.98 -7.08
N GLY A 43 15.43 -9.27 -6.73
CA GLY A 43 14.45 -9.90 -5.86
C GLY A 43 14.35 -9.20 -4.51
N LYS A 44 15.49 -8.88 -3.89
CA LYS A 44 15.54 -8.11 -2.63
C LYS A 44 14.88 -6.74 -2.78
N LYS A 45 15.27 -5.97 -3.80
CA LYS A 45 14.73 -4.62 -4.03
C LYS A 45 13.22 -4.63 -4.28
N ILE A 46 12.73 -5.59 -5.05
CA ILE A 46 11.29 -5.75 -5.31
C ILE A 46 10.55 -6.12 -4.03
N GLY A 47 11.08 -7.08 -3.27
CA GLY A 47 10.50 -7.51 -1.99
C GLY A 47 10.39 -6.37 -0.99
N GLU A 48 11.45 -5.56 -0.84
CA GLU A 48 11.46 -4.38 0.03
C GLU A 48 10.40 -3.35 -0.41
N CYS A 49 10.41 -2.95 -1.68
CA CYS A 49 9.46 -1.96 -2.20
C CYS A 49 7.99 -2.41 -2.07
N ILE A 50 7.70 -3.69 -2.37
CA ILE A 50 6.34 -4.23 -2.27
C ILE A 50 5.93 -4.35 -0.81
N GLY A 51 6.80 -4.90 0.03
CA GLY A 51 6.55 -5.09 1.46
C GLY A 51 6.28 -3.76 2.17
N GLU A 52 7.09 -2.74 1.92
CA GLU A 52 6.90 -1.40 2.49
C GLU A 52 5.56 -0.79 2.04
N ARG A 53 5.25 -0.86 0.74
CA ARG A 53 4.00 -0.29 0.20
C ARG A 53 2.77 -0.96 0.81
N ILE A 54 2.74 -2.29 0.83
CA ILE A 54 1.62 -3.05 1.38
C ILE A 54 1.51 -2.79 2.89
N GLY A 55 2.63 -2.85 3.61
CA GLY A 55 2.67 -2.61 5.05
C GLY A 55 2.16 -1.23 5.42
N ARG A 56 2.57 -0.18 4.70
CA ARG A 56 2.08 1.19 4.91
C ARG A 56 0.57 1.28 4.65
N GLN A 57 0.11 0.81 3.50
CA GLN A 57 -1.32 0.88 3.13
C GLN A 57 -2.22 0.15 4.14
N GLN A 58 -1.82 -1.07 4.55
CA GLN A 58 -2.58 -1.82 5.54
C GLN A 58 -2.51 -1.17 6.93
N GLY A 59 -1.34 -0.68 7.34
CA GLY A 59 -1.17 0.02 8.61
C GLY A 59 -2.03 1.29 8.70
N GLU A 60 -2.06 2.09 7.64
CA GLU A 60 -2.92 3.28 7.54
C GLU A 60 -4.40 2.93 7.61
N LEU A 61 -4.84 1.89 6.87
CA LEU A 61 -6.24 1.44 6.88
C LEU A 61 -6.66 0.97 8.28
N ILE A 62 -5.86 0.11 8.91
CA ILE A 62 -6.13 -0.40 10.25
C ILE A 62 -6.13 0.74 11.27
N GLY A 63 -5.12 1.63 11.20
CA GLY A 63 -5.02 2.79 12.08
C GLY A 63 -6.22 3.71 11.97
N ARG A 64 -6.67 4.00 10.73
CA ARG A 64 -7.89 4.78 10.49
C ARG A 64 -9.11 4.10 11.12
N GLN A 65 -9.36 2.82 10.82
CA GLN A 65 -10.52 2.10 11.35
C GLN A 65 -10.54 2.05 12.89
N GLN A 66 -9.38 1.83 13.52
CA GLN A 66 -9.26 1.86 14.98
C GLN A 66 -9.50 3.27 15.55
N GLY A 67 -8.98 4.30 14.87
CA GLY A 67 -9.21 5.70 15.21
C GLY A 67 -10.69 6.06 15.16
N GLU A 68 -11.39 5.72 14.07
CA GLU A 68 -12.82 5.94 13.89
C GLU A 68 -13.65 5.22 14.97
N ALA A 69 -13.34 3.95 15.25
CA ALA A 69 -14.01 3.20 16.31
C ALA A 69 -13.81 3.83 17.69
N ARG A 70 -12.64 4.42 17.96
CA ARG A 70 -12.36 5.14 19.20
C ARG A 70 -13.13 6.47 19.26
N GLN A 71 -13.10 7.25 18.18
CA GLN A 71 -13.86 8.51 18.08
C GLN A 71 -15.36 8.28 18.28
N ARG A 72 -15.92 7.27 17.62
CA ARG A 72 -17.34 6.91 17.74
C ARG A 72 -17.74 6.59 19.17
N ARG A 73 -16.94 5.77 19.87
CA ARG A 73 -17.18 5.45 21.29
C ARG A 73 -17.12 6.68 22.18
N MET A 74 -16.17 7.58 21.94
CA MET A 74 -16.04 8.82 22.70
C MET A 74 -17.26 9.73 22.47
N LEU A 75 -17.70 9.88 21.23
CA LEU A 75 -18.87 10.69 20.90
C LEU A 75 -20.16 10.11 21.47
N GLN A 76 -20.33 8.78 21.38
CA GLN A 76 -21.44 8.08 22.05
C GLN A 76 -21.47 8.36 23.55
N GLN A 77 -20.31 8.31 24.23
CA GLN A 77 -20.21 8.65 25.65
C GLN A 77 -20.58 10.11 25.92
N MET A 78 -20.14 11.05 25.09
CA MET A 78 -20.50 12.46 25.23
C MET A 78 -22.02 12.67 25.05
N LEU A 79 -22.61 12.11 24.00
CA LEU A 79 -24.05 12.21 23.72
C LEU A 79 -24.89 11.55 24.81
N SER A 80 -24.40 10.47 25.43
CA SER A 80 -25.10 9.80 26.54
C SER A 80 -25.33 10.69 27.78
N ILE A 81 -24.64 11.83 27.87
CA ILE A 81 -24.86 12.83 28.92
C ILE A 81 -26.12 13.66 28.64
N GLN A 82 -26.49 13.87 27.37
CA GLN A 82 -27.60 14.73 26.95
C GLN A 82 -28.87 13.95 26.57
N LEU A 83 -28.72 12.77 25.96
CA LEU A 83 -29.82 11.92 25.52
C LEU A 83 -29.53 10.44 25.79
N PRO A 84 -30.56 9.57 25.91
CA PRO A 84 -30.33 8.13 25.98
C PRO A 84 -29.70 7.61 24.68
N MET A 85 -28.73 6.69 24.81
CA MET A 85 -28.07 6.05 23.67
C MET A 85 -28.55 4.60 23.56
N GLY A 86 -29.54 4.37 22.71
CA GLY A 86 -30.07 3.05 22.37
C GLY A 86 -29.38 2.45 21.14
N GLU A 87 -30.02 1.40 20.58
CA GLU A 87 -29.57 0.75 19.35
C GLU A 87 -29.67 1.70 18.17
N GLU A 88 -30.79 2.43 18.03
CA GLU A 88 -31.04 3.38 16.94
C GLU A 88 -29.96 4.49 16.87
N GLU A 89 -29.64 5.15 17.99
CA GLU A 89 -28.60 6.18 18.02
C GLU A 89 -27.21 5.60 17.75
N THR A 90 -26.96 4.36 18.17
CA THR A 90 -25.68 3.68 17.90
C THR A 90 -25.54 3.35 16.41
N GLU A 91 -26.63 2.90 15.78
CA GLU A 91 -26.68 2.65 14.33
C GLU A 91 -26.48 3.94 13.53
N LEU A 92 -27.09 5.05 13.93
CA LEU A 92 -26.87 6.37 13.32
C LEU A 92 -25.39 6.74 13.34
N LEU A 93 -24.71 6.61 14.49
CA LEU A 93 -23.27 6.88 14.58
C LEU A 93 -22.43 5.92 13.71
N GLN A 94 -22.90 4.70 13.46
CA GLN A 94 -22.20 3.71 12.64
C GLN A 94 -22.23 4.05 11.14
N GLN A 95 -23.16 4.90 10.69
CA GLN A 95 -23.24 5.38 9.31
C GLN A 95 -22.15 6.42 8.98
N LEU A 96 -21.58 7.05 10.00
CA LEU A 96 -20.60 8.13 9.87
C LEU A 96 -19.16 7.60 9.81
N ASN A 97 -18.32 8.15 8.95
CA ASN A 97 -16.87 7.95 8.92
C ASN A 97 -16.13 8.88 9.91
N GLY A 98 -14.80 8.80 9.98
CA GLY A 98 -14.02 9.60 10.92
C GLY A 98 -14.18 11.13 10.80
N ASP A 99 -14.21 11.65 9.58
CA ASP A 99 -14.36 13.09 9.34
C ASP A 99 -15.79 13.55 9.64
N GLU A 100 -16.77 12.71 9.32
CA GLU A 100 -18.19 12.95 9.63
C GLU A 100 -18.46 12.89 11.13
N LEU A 101 -17.81 11.99 11.86
CA LEU A 101 -17.87 11.94 13.33
C LEU A 101 -17.27 13.19 13.96
N LEU A 102 -16.18 13.73 13.38
CA LEU A 102 -15.61 15.00 13.82
C LEU A 102 -16.60 16.15 13.60
N LEU A 103 -17.21 16.24 12.42
CA LEU A 103 -18.22 17.25 12.12
C LEU A 103 -19.42 17.16 13.05
N LEU A 104 -19.91 15.95 13.34
CA LEU A 104 -20.99 15.75 14.30
C LEU A 104 -20.59 16.22 15.71
N SER A 105 -19.34 15.98 16.12
CA SER A 105 -18.82 16.42 17.42
C SER A 105 -18.77 17.95 17.56
N GLU A 106 -18.53 18.68 16.48
CA GLU A 106 -18.58 20.15 16.46
C GLU A 106 -20.01 20.69 16.64
N ARG A 107 -21.01 19.88 16.28
CA ARG A 107 -22.44 20.21 16.40
C ARG A 107 -23.09 19.68 17.67
N TYR A 108 -22.30 19.09 18.57
CA TYR A 108 -22.76 18.46 19.82
C TYR A 108 -23.71 19.35 20.63
N GLU A 109 -23.46 20.66 20.70
CA GLU A 109 -24.30 21.58 21.48
C GLU A 109 -25.75 21.68 20.98
N MET A 110 -26.01 21.36 19.70
CA MET A 110 -27.34 21.41 19.10
C MET A 110 -28.15 20.12 19.29
N ILE A 111 -27.50 19.02 19.69
CA ILE A 111 -28.13 17.69 19.77
C ILE A 111 -28.69 17.50 21.18
N LYS A 112 -29.99 17.70 21.38
CA LYS A 112 -30.63 17.53 22.71
C LYS A 112 -31.57 16.33 22.77
N THR A 113 -32.05 15.90 21.63
CA THR A 113 -33.00 14.81 21.47
C THR A 113 -32.49 13.80 20.44
N SER A 114 -33.14 12.63 20.38
CA SER A 114 -32.83 11.62 19.35
C SER A 114 -33.15 12.14 17.95
N GLU A 115 -34.24 12.91 17.80
CA GLU A 115 -34.61 13.57 16.53
C GLU A 115 -33.55 14.56 16.05
N ASP A 116 -32.96 15.35 16.96
CA ASP A 116 -31.85 16.26 16.60
C ASP A 116 -30.63 15.47 16.09
N LEU A 117 -30.30 14.35 16.75
CA LEU A 117 -29.18 13.50 16.33
C LEU A 117 -29.43 12.91 14.94
N GLU A 118 -30.64 12.40 14.71
CA GLU A 118 -31.06 11.85 13.42
C GLU A 118 -30.97 12.90 12.31
N GLU A 119 -31.47 14.12 12.54
CA GLU A 119 -31.39 15.23 11.59
C GLU A 119 -29.94 15.57 11.25
N GLN A 120 -29.08 15.74 12.25
CA GLN A 120 -27.67 16.08 12.03
C GLN A 120 -26.93 14.97 11.27
N VAL A 121 -27.17 13.69 11.59
CA VAL A 121 -26.58 12.56 10.88
C VAL A 121 -27.05 12.54 9.42
N HIS A 122 -28.35 12.71 9.18
CA HIS A 122 -28.92 12.76 7.83
C HIS A 122 -28.33 13.91 7.01
N GLU A 123 -28.21 15.11 7.56
CA GLU A 123 -27.59 16.24 6.88
C GLU A 123 -26.14 15.92 6.44
N ILE A 124 -25.34 15.39 7.35
CA ILE A 124 -23.94 15.05 7.09
C ILE A 124 -23.84 13.98 6.00
N VAL A 125 -24.64 12.92 6.10
CA VAL A 125 -24.66 11.84 5.10
C VAL A 125 -25.14 12.35 3.74
N ASN A 126 -26.14 13.22 3.70
CA ASN A 126 -26.64 13.81 2.47
C ASN A 126 -25.60 14.70 1.78
N GLN A 127 -24.80 15.45 2.56
CA GLN A 127 -23.67 16.22 2.01
C GLN A 127 -22.66 15.31 1.31
N ARG A 128 -22.33 14.15 1.89
CA ARG A 128 -21.48 13.14 1.25
C ARG A 128 -22.09 12.62 -0.06
N MET A 129 -23.37 12.28 -0.07
CA MET A 129 -24.04 11.76 -1.28
C MET A 129 -24.02 12.79 -2.41
N ASN A 130 -24.35 14.05 -2.11
CA ASN A 130 -24.35 15.14 -3.08
C ASN A 130 -22.94 15.41 -3.64
N ALA A 131 -21.90 15.38 -2.81
CA ALA A 131 -20.52 15.54 -3.25
C ALA A 131 -20.07 14.43 -4.21
N ASN A 132 -20.45 13.17 -3.90
CA ASN A 132 -20.15 12.02 -4.75
C ASN A 132 -20.85 12.11 -6.11
N ASP A 133 -22.11 12.54 -6.14
CA ASP A 133 -22.85 12.72 -7.39
C ASP A 133 -22.24 13.79 -8.29
N GLN A 134 -21.86 14.94 -7.72
CA GLN A 134 -21.17 16.01 -8.45
C GLN A 134 -19.83 15.54 -9.01
N PHE A 135 -19.05 14.79 -8.21
CA PHE A 135 -17.78 14.22 -8.64
C PHE A 135 -17.97 13.25 -9.83
N ASN A 136 -18.94 12.33 -9.73
CA ASN A 136 -19.23 11.36 -10.78
C ASN A 136 -19.72 12.02 -12.08
N GLN A 137 -20.50 13.09 -11.99
CA GLN A 137 -20.89 13.89 -13.16
C GLN A 137 -19.67 14.55 -13.82
N SER A 138 -18.74 15.11 -13.02
CA SER A 138 -17.53 15.75 -13.55
C SER A 138 -16.60 14.79 -14.30
N LEU A 139 -16.52 13.52 -13.87
CA LEU A 139 -15.73 12.48 -14.53
C LEU A 139 -16.32 12.10 -15.89
N LYS A 140 -17.65 11.99 -16.00
CA LYS A 140 -18.34 11.69 -17.27
C LYS A 140 -18.15 12.79 -18.32
N VAL A 141 -18.07 14.06 -17.89
CA VAL A 141 -17.84 15.19 -18.80
C VAL A 141 -16.41 15.22 -19.32
N ARG A 142 -15.42 14.75 -18.54
CA ARG A 142 -14.00 14.72 -18.93
C ARG A 142 -13.61 13.52 -19.82
N SER A 143 -14.48 12.52 -19.96
CA SER A 143 -14.25 11.33 -20.79
C SER A 143 -14.81 11.45 -22.22
N LEU A 144 -15.31 12.63 -22.61
CA LEU A 144 -15.80 12.97 -23.96
C LEU A 144 -14.84 13.95 -24.63
#